data_AF-A0A936XHM6-F1
#
_entry.id   AF-A0A936XHM6-F1
#
_cell.length_a   1.000
_cell.length_b   1.000
_cell.length_c   1.000
_cell.angle_alpha   90.00
_cell.angle_beta   90.00
_cell.angle_gamma   90.00
#
_symmetry.space_group_name_H-M   'P 1'
#
loop_
_entity.id
_entity.type
_entity.pdbx_description
1 polymer ?
#
loop_
_entity_poly.entity_id
_entity_poly.type
_entity_poly.pdbx_seq_one_letter_code
_entity_poly.pdbx_strand_id
1 'polypeptide(L)'
;MCRRGDGAPRPIAILADNGNAWALADLAANAAGIPVIPLPPFFSAAQISHVISSSGIDQVLTDQAPRLIAASGQTDLPAEPFYGKLQRVRLPATTQP
;
A
#
# COMPACT_ATOMS: atom_id res chain seq x y z
N MET A 1 8.83 16.75 13.06
CA MET A 1 7.52 17.30 12.66
C MET A 1 6.90 16.33 11.67
N CYS A 2 6.28 15.24 12.12
CA CYS A 2 4.85 15.20 12.42
C CYS A 2 4.61 14.37 13.70
N ARG A 3 4.07 14.98 14.76
CA ARG A 3 3.40 14.23 15.82
C ARG A 3 1.93 14.64 15.79
N ARG A 4 1.08 13.73 15.32
CA ARG A 4 -0.35 13.72 15.64
C ARG A 4 -0.84 12.27 15.71
N GLY A 5 -1.38 11.90 16.87
CA GLY A 5 -2.21 10.71 17.09
C GLY A 5 -1.52 9.63 17.92
N ASP A 6 -2.06 9.36 19.11
CA ASP A 6 -1.59 8.39 20.10
C ASP A 6 -1.75 6.93 19.63
N GLY A 7 -0.94 6.50 18.65
CA GLY A 7 -0.89 5.13 18.15
C GLY A 7 0.30 4.89 17.22
N ALA A 8 0.77 3.65 17.12
CA ALA A 8 1.82 3.29 16.17
C ALA A 8 1.35 3.59 14.72
N PRO A 9 2.25 4.07 13.83
CA PRO A 9 1.90 4.36 12.45
C PRO A 9 1.42 3.07 11.76
N ARG A 10 0.36 3.19 10.95
CA ARG A 10 -0.15 2.06 10.18
C ARG A 10 0.82 1.70 9.05
N PRO A 11 1.09 0.41 8.82
CA PRO A 11 1.93 0.00 7.71
C PRO A 11 1.30 0.42 6.38
N ILE A 12 2.15 0.67 5.39
CA ILE A 12 1.74 0.83 4.00
C ILE A 12 2.27 -0.33 3.17
N ALA A 13 1.59 -0.68 2.10
CA ALA A 13 2.12 -1.64 1.14
C ALA A 13 2.62 -0.97 -0.14
N ILE A 14 3.58 -1.59 -0.82
CA ILE A 14 4.04 -1.16 -2.15
C ILE A 14 3.94 -2.33 -3.12
N LEU A 15 3.07 -2.22 -4.12
CA LEU A 15 2.92 -3.15 -5.24
C LEU A 15 3.42 -2.47 -6.52
N ALA A 16 4.72 -2.56 -6.77
CA ALA A 16 5.34 -2.03 -7.97
C ALA A 16 6.64 -2.77 -8.27
N ASP A 17 7.13 -2.67 -9.51
CA ASP A 17 8.45 -3.17 -9.84
C ASP A 17 9.55 -2.42 -9.06
N ASN A 18 10.64 -3.13 -8.79
CA ASN A 18 11.84 -2.52 -8.22
C ASN A 18 12.35 -1.44 -9.19
N GLY A 19 12.40 -0.20 -8.72
CA GLY A 19 12.84 0.94 -9.52
C GLY A 19 12.83 2.22 -8.69
N ASN A 20 13.15 3.35 -9.32
CA ASN A 20 13.35 4.62 -8.61
C ASN A 20 12.12 5.04 -7.81
N ALA A 21 10.91 4.86 -8.36
CA ALA A 21 9.67 5.21 -7.67
C ALA A 21 9.44 4.35 -6.43
N TRP A 22 9.73 3.04 -6.51
CA TRP A 22 9.66 2.12 -5.38
C TRP A 22 10.67 2.51 -4.29
N ALA A 23 11.94 2.73 -4.67
CA ALA A 23 13.01 3.07 -3.72
C ALA A 23 12.73 4.40 -3.01
N LEU A 24 12.22 5.41 -3.72
CA LEU A 24 11.85 6.69 -3.13
C LEU A 24 10.66 6.57 -2.18
N ALA A 25 9.65 5.76 -2.53
CA ALA A 25 8.51 5.50 -1.65
C ALA A 25 8.94 4.78 -0.35
N ASP A 26 9.81 3.77 -0.47
CA ASP A 26 10.38 3.04 0.66
C ASP A 26 11.20 3.97 1.59
N LEU A 27 12.09 4.77 1.01
CA LEU A 27 12.90 5.75 1.76
C LEU A 27 12.03 6.82 2.43
N ALA A 28 10.97 7.29 1.78
CA ALA A 28 10.04 8.27 2.35
C ALA A 28 9.27 7.69 3.54
N ALA A 29 8.80 6.45 3.43
CA ALA A 29 8.14 5.74 4.52
C ALA A 29 9.10 5.50 5.71
N ASN A 30 10.33 5.08 5.41
CA ASN A 30 11.38 4.91 6.41
C ASN A 30 11.68 6.24 7.15
N ALA A 31 11.82 7.34 6.41
CA ALA A 31 12.01 8.67 7.00
C ALA A 31 10.82 9.13 7.86
N ALA A 32 9.60 8.68 7.55
CA ALA A 32 8.39 8.95 8.31
C ALA A 32 8.17 7.97 9.49
N GLY A 33 9.01 6.94 9.65
CA GLY A 33 8.83 5.88 10.64
C GLY A 33 7.62 4.97 10.35
N ILE A 34 7.17 4.90 9.09
CA ILE A 34 6.04 4.09 8.66
C ILE A 34 6.56 2.73 8.15
N PRO A 35 6.11 1.59 8.71
CA PRO A 35 6.51 0.29 8.21
C PRO A 35 6.02 0.05 6.77
N VAL A 36 6.87 -0.57 5.96
CA VAL A 36 6.56 -0.91 4.56
C VAL A 36 6.41 -2.42 4.40
N ILE A 37 5.36 -2.83 3.72
CA ILE A 37 5.11 -4.21 3.30
C ILE A 37 5.30 -4.30 1.78
N PRO A 38 6.38 -4.92 1.28
CA PRO A 38 6.53 -5.13 -0.14
C PRO A 38 5.51 -6.17 -0.62
N LEU A 39 4.80 -5.85 -1.69
CA LEU A 39 3.96 -6.78 -2.43
C LEU A 39 4.67 -7.12 -3.75
N PRO A 40 5.32 -8.30 -3.85
CA PRO A 40 6.00 -8.69 -5.07
C PRO A 40 5.05 -8.69 -6.27
N PRO A 41 5.44 -8.10 -7.41
CA PRO A 41 4.58 -8.01 -8.59
C PRO A 41 4.06 -9.37 -9.08
N PHE A 42 4.77 -10.46 -8.81
CA PHE A 42 4.40 -11.82 -9.19
C PHE A 42 3.40 -12.53 -8.23
N PHE A 43 2.93 -11.88 -7.17
CA PHE A 43 1.92 -12.47 -6.28
C PHE A 43 0.60 -12.77 -7.01
N SER A 44 -0.07 -13.87 -6.68
CA SER A 44 -1.43 -14.12 -7.16
C SER A 44 -2.43 -13.13 -6.53
N ALA A 45 -3.62 -13.00 -7.12
CA ALA A 45 -4.69 -12.19 -6.53
C ALA A 45 -5.03 -12.67 -5.10
N ALA A 46 -5.01 -13.98 -4.86
CA ALA A 46 -5.24 -14.56 -3.54
C ALA A 46 -4.12 -14.19 -2.54
N GLN A 47 -2.85 -14.17 -2.97
CA GLN A 47 -1.73 -13.74 -2.12
C GLN A 47 -1.82 -12.24 -1.78
N ILE A 48 -2.18 -11.39 -2.74
CA ILE A 48 -2.41 -9.95 -2.50
C ILE A 48 -3.56 -9.75 -1.50
N SER A 49 -4.69 -10.42 -1.73
CA SER A 49 -5.87 -10.37 -0.84
C SER A 49 -5.54 -10.82 0.58
N HIS A 50 -4.73 -11.88 0.72
CA HIS A 50 -4.29 -12.38 2.01
C HIS A 50 -3.43 -11.35 2.76
N VAL A 51 -2.49 -10.69 2.08
CA VAL A 51 -1.69 -9.63 2.71
C VAL A 51 -2.58 -8.45 3.12
N ILE A 52 -3.47 -7.98 2.25
CA ILE A 52 -4.40 -6.89 2.54
C ILE A 52 -5.22 -7.18 3.81
N SER A 53 -5.78 -8.38 3.92
CA SER A 53 -6.65 -8.77 5.04
C SER A 53 -5.91 -9.04 6.36
N SER A 54 -4.62 -9.41 6.33
CA SER A 54 -3.88 -9.85 7.51
C SER A 54 -2.90 -8.81 8.09
N SER A 55 -2.63 -7.72 7.35
CA SER A 55 -1.53 -6.80 7.69
C SER A 55 -1.94 -5.45 8.29
N GLY A 56 -3.25 -5.16 8.36
CA GLY A 56 -3.73 -3.88 8.90
C GLY A 56 -3.34 -2.64 8.08
N ILE A 57 -2.90 -2.83 6.83
CA ILE A 57 -2.61 -1.73 5.89
C ILE A 57 -3.90 -1.01 5.49
N ASP A 58 -3.84 0.32 5.39
CA ASP A 58 -4.94 1.13 4.86
C ASP A 58 -4.56 1.89 3.58
N GLN A 59 -3.31 1.76 3.13
CA GLN A 59 -2.81 2.37 1.91
C GLN A 59 -1.86 1.44 1.15
N VAL A 60 -1.98 1.46 -0.17
CA VAL A 60 -1.05 0.78 -1.09
C VAL A 60 -0.57 1.78 -2.14
N LEU A 61 0.75 1.84 -2.33
CA LEU A 61 1.37 2.54 -3.44
C LEU A 61 1.60 1.55 -4.58
N THR A 62 1.07 1.84 -5.77
CA THR A 62 1.13 0.88 -6.89
C THR A 62 1.11 1.55 -8.25
N ASP A 63 1.79 0.97 -9.23
CA ASP A 63 1.67 1.29 -10.65
C ASP A 63 0.71 0.34 -11.39
N GLN A 64 0.04 -0.55 -10.65
CA GLN A 64 -0.90 -1.56 -11.14
C GLN A 64 -2.25 -1.46 -10.43
N ALA A 65 -2.77 -0.24 -10.23
CA ALA A 65 -4.00 0.00 -9.47
C ALA A 65 -5.19 -0.89 -9.89
N PRO A 66 -5.50 -1.10 -11.19
CA PRO A 66 -6.62 -1.98 -11.56
C PRO A 66 -6.49 -3.41 -11.03
N ARG A 67 -5.27 -3.95 -11.02
CA ARG A 67 -4.99 -5.31 -10.51
C ARG A 67 -5.12 -5.38 -9.01
N LEU A 68 -4.61 -4.39 -8.28
CA LEU A 68 -4.75 -4.30 -6.84
C LEU A 68 -6.22 -4.26 -6.44
N ILE A 69 -7.01 -3.41 -7.10
CA ILE A 69 -8.44 -3.23 -6.85
C ILE A 69 -9.17 -4.55 -7.06
N ALA A 70 -8.93 -5.23 -8.19
CA ALA A 70 -9.50 -6.55 -8.46
C ALA A 70 -9.12 -7.60 -7.38
N ALA A 71 -7.86 -7.62 -6.94
CA ALA A 71 -7.39 -8.56 -5.91
C ALA A 71 -7.93 -8.26 -4.50
N SER A 72 -8.28 -7.00 -4.22
CA SER A 72 -8.91 -6.61 -2.94
C SER A 72 -10.35 -7.08 -2.79
N GLY A 73 -10.99 -7.53 -3.88
CA GLY A 73 -12.41 -7.88 -3.90
C GLY A 73 -13.34 -6.67 -3.87
N GLN A 74 -12.82 -5.47 -4.13
CA GLN A 74 -13.55 -4.21 -4.11
C GLN A 74 -13.65 -3.62 -5.50
N THR A 75 -14.75 -2.92 -5.76
CA THR A 75 -15.01 -2.21 -7.00
C THR A 75 -15.20 -0.74 -6.62
N ASP A 76 -14.36 0.15 -7.14
CA ASP A 76 -14.37 1.61 -6.93
C ASP A 76 -13.52 2.17 -5.77
N LEU A 77 -12.29 1.66 -5.64
CA LEU A 77 -11.29 2.33 -4.81
C LEU A 77 -10.61 3.48 -5.57
N PRO A 78 -10.56 4.71 -5.01
CA PRO A 78 -9.89 5.82 -5.66
C PRO A 78 -8.37 5.56 -5.73
N ALA A 79 -7.82 5.68 -6.93
CA ALA A 79 -6.39 5.63 -7.20
C ALA A 79 -5.88 7.03 -7.54
N GLU A 80 -5.28 7.70 -6.56
CA GLU A 80 -4.78 9.07 -6.69
C GLU A 80 -3.31 9.05 -7.14
N PRO A 81 -2.85 9.95 -8.02
CA PRO A 81 -1.42 10.07 -8.34
C PRO A 81 -0.58 10.33 -7.07
N PHE A 82 0.60 9.71 -6.99
CA PHE A 82 1.54 9.91 -5.88
C PHE A 82 2.90 10.43 -6.36
N TYR A 83 3.68 9.59 -7.06
CA TYR A 83 5.00 9.95 -7.58
C TYR A 83 5.37 9.08 -8.78
N GLY A 84 5.80 9.71 -9.88
CA GLY A 84 6.08 8.99 -11.12
C GLY A 84 4.85 8.23 -11.61
N LYS A 85 4.98 6.90 -11.77
CA LYS A 85 3.87 6.00 -12.13
C LYS A 85 3.08 5.48 -10.92
N LEU A 86 3.55 5.73 -9.70
CA LEU A 86 2.87 5.25 -8.51
C LEU A 86 1.60 6.05 -8.25
N GLN A 87 0.53 5.32 -8.00
CA GLN A 87 -0.73 5.79 -7.49
C GLN A 87 -0.90 5.31 -6.05
N ARG A 88 -1.55 6.12 -5.23
CA ARG A 88 -2.02 5.75 -3.91
C ARG A 88 -3.45 5.23 -4.00
N VAL A 89 -3.64 3.98 -3.59
CA VAL A 89 -4.96 3.38 -3.38
C VAL A 89 -5.21 3.30 -1.88
N ARG A 90 -6.32 3.88 -1.44
CA ARG A 90 -6.79 3.74 -0.05
C ARG A 90 -7.67 2.51 0.06
N LEU A 91 -7.32 1.64 1.00
CA LEU A 91 -8.15 0.48 1.36
C LEU A 91 -9.10 0.91 2.49
N PRO A 92 -10.32 0.37 2.54
CA PRO A 92 -11.19 0.56 3.70
C PRO A 92 -10.47 0.00 4.93
N ALA A 93 -10.73 0.62 6.09
CA ALA A 93 -10.18 0.12 7.34
C ALA A 93 -10.58 -1.35 7.50
N THR A 94 -9.58 -2.23 7.48
CA THR A 94 -9.81 -3.64 7.77
C THR A 94 -10.02 -3.72 9.28
N THR A 95 -11.25 -3.99 9.72
CA THR A 95 -11.52 -4.29 11.12
C THR A 95 -10.85 -5.62 11.44
N GLN A 96 -9.63 -5.54 11.96
CA GLN A 96 -8.95 -6.71 12.51
C GLN A 96 -9.73 -7.11 13.78
N PRO A 97 -10.21 -8.35 13.90
CA PRO A 97 -10.90 -8.81 15.11
C PRO A 97 -9.98 -8.83 16.34
#